data_AF-A0A8S3BSW4-F1
#
_entry.id   AF-A0A8S3BSW4-F1
#
_cell.length_a   1.000
_cell.length_b   1.000
_cell.length_c   1.000
_cell.angle_alpha   90.00
_cell.angle_beta   90.00
_cell.angle_gamma   90.00
#
_symmetry.space_group_name_H-M   'P 1'
#
loop_
_entity.id
_entity.type
_entity.pdbx_description
1 polymer ?
#
loop_
_entity_poly.entity_id
_entity_poly.type
_entity_poly.pdbx_seq_one_letter_code
_entity_poly.pdbx_strand_id
1 'polypeptide(L)' 'MTATAKSVWIEKLKTAKKAGLLQNDRKKIHYTFDDQTEMVEEYDATTNVLL' A
#
# COMPACT_ATOMS: atom_id res chain seq x y z
N MET A 1 -11.96 -18.58 -16.41
CA MET A 1 -12.31 -18.13 -15.05
C MET A 1 -12.00 -16.64 -14.97
N THR A 2 -12.99 -15.79 -14.72
CA THR A 2 -12.77 -14.34 -14.58
C THR A 2 -12.36 -14.03 -13.14
N ALA A 3 -11.21 -13.38 -12.97
CA ALA A 3 -10.79 -12.86 -11.68
C ALA A 3 -11.78 -11.76 -11.23
N THR A 4 -12.22 -11.81 -9.98
CA THR A 4 -13.07 -10.76 -9.40
C THR A 4 -12.22 -9.52 -9.11
N ALA A 5 -12.82 -8.32 -9.10
CA ALA A 5 -12.09 -7.08 -8.79
C ALA A 5 -11.31 -7.16 -7.46
N LYS A 6 -11.88 -7.82 -6.45
CA LYS A 6 -11.23 -8.09 -5.16
C LYS A 6 -9.96 -8.95 -5.30
N SER A 7 -9.98 -9.99 -6.12
CA SER A 7 -8.77 -10.80 -6.35
C SER A 7 -7.72 -10.03 -7.14
N VAL A 8 -8.12 -9.21 -8.12
CA VAL A 8 -7.18 -8.39 -8.91
C VAL A 8 -6.43 -7.39 -8.03
N TRP A 9 -7.15 -6.70 -7.14
CA TRP A 9 -6.54 -5.74 -6.22
C TRP A 9 -5.52 -6.39 -5.28
N ILE A 10 -5.87 -7.55 -4.70
CA ILE A 10 -4.97 -8.28 -3.80
C ILE A 10 -3.70 -8.74 -4.53
N GLU A 11 -3.81 -9.23 -5.76
CA GLU A 11 -2.62 -9.58 -6.54
C GLU A 11 -1.77 -8.36 -6.88
N LYS A 12 -2.40 -7.22 -7.22
CA LYS A 12 -1.69 -5.96 -7.47
C LYS A 12 -0.91 -5.48 -6.24
N LEU A 13 -1.46 -5.62 -5.03
CA LEU A 13 -0.74 -5.34 -3.78
C LEU A 13 0.41 -6.32 -3.50
N LYS A 14 0.25 -7.59 -3.85
CA LYS A 14 1.29 -8.62 -3.64
C LYS A 14 2.52 -8.37 -4.50
N THR A 15 2.34 -8.02 -5.79
CA THR A 15 3.46 -7.80 -6.73
C THR A 15 4.11 -6.43 -6.58
N ALA A 16 3.42 -5.44 -6.01
CA ALA A 16 3.95 -4.10 -5.80
C ALA A 16 5.29 -4.09 -5.04
N LYS A 17 6.21 -3.25 -5.51
CA LYS A 17 7.40 -2.85 -4.76
C LYS A 17 6.96 -1.99 -3.57
N LYS A 18 7.44 -2.32 -2.37
CA LYS A 18 7.05 -1.65 -1.12
C LYS A 18 8.23 -0.94 -0.48
N ALA A 19 8.00 0.28 0.00
CA ALA A 19 8.95 1.01 0.85
C ALA A 19 8.24 1.56 2.08
N GLY A 20 8.90 1.51 3.24
CA GLY A 20 8.39 2.05 4.49
C GLY A 20 9.13 3.31 4.89
N LEU A 21 8.40 4.30 5.40
CA LEU A 21 8.96 5.52 5.98
C LEU A 21 8.28 5.83 7.31
N LEU A 22 9.09 6.11 8.33
CA LEU A 22 8.64 6.69 9.60
C LEU A 22 9.09 8.14 9.64
N GLN A 23 8.14 9.08 9.67
CA GLN A 23 8.43 10.52 9.68
C GLN A 23 7.28 11.29 10.31
N ASN A 24 7.59 12.25 11.19
CA ASN A 24 6.61 13.16 11.81
C ASN A 24 5.43 12.44 12.48
N ASP A 25 5.69 11.39 13.26
CA ASP A 25 4.67 10.54 13.88
C ASP A 25 3.70 9.85 12.90
N ARG A 26 4.13 9.72 11.64
CA ARG A 26 3.44 8.98 10.59
C ARG A 26 4.26 7.79 10.15
N LYS A 27 3.59 6.67 9.93
CA LYS A 27 4.13 5.51 9.20
C LYS A 27 3.51 5.50 7.81
N LYS A 28 4.34 5.55 6.79
CA LYS A 28 3.92 5.49 5.39
C LYS A 28 4.39 4.21 4.75
N ILE A 29 3.50 3.53 4.04
CA ILE A 29 3.85 2.40 3.17
C ILE A 29 3.58 2.84 1.73
N HIS A 30 4.66 3.06 0.97
CA HIS A 30 4.61 3.36 -0.44
C HIS A 30 4.56 2.06 -1.24
N TYR A 31 3.58 1.96 -2.14
CA TYR A 31 3.43 0.90 -3.12
C TYR A 31 3.70 1.49 -4.51
N THR A 32 4.67 0.94 -5.22
CA THR A 32 4.86 1.18 -6.66
C THR A 32 4.40 -0.07 -7.38
N PHE A 33 3.36 0.07 -8.22
CA PHE A 33 2.78 -1.02 -8.99
C PHE A 33 3.48 -1.22 -10.34
N ASP A 34 3.24 -2.36 -10.98
CA ASP A 34 3.87 -2.73 -12.25
C ASP A 34 3.49 -1.80 -13.42
N ASP A 35 2.32 -1.15 -13.34
CA ASP A 35 1.86 -0.12 -14.29
C ASP A 35 2.41 1.28 -13.98
N GLN A 36 3.39 1.38 -13.07
CA GLN A 36 4.01 2.62 -12.57
C GLN A 36 3.05 3.53 -11.79
N THR A 37 1.80 3.12 -11.55
CA THR A 37 0.93 3.84 -10.62
C THR A 37 1.43 3.65 -9.19
N GLU A 38 1.14 4.64 -8.34
CA GLU A 38 1.62 4.66 -6.97
C GLU A 38 0.45 4.82 -5.98
N MET A 39 0.62 4.25 -4.79
CA MET A 39 -0.30 4.40 -3.65
C MET A 39 0.52 4.54 -2.37
N VAL A 40 0.01 5.32 -1.43
CA VAL A 40 0.56 5.42 -0.07
C VAL A 40 -0.51 5.10 0.93
N GLU A 41 -0.25 4.13 1.81
CA GLU A 41 -1.00 4.00 3.05
C GLU A 41 -0.30 4.84 4.12
N GLU A 42 -1.07 5.66 4.83
CA GLU A 42 -0.56 6.50 5.91
C GLU A 42 -1.23 6.12 7.22
N TYR A 43 -0.40 5.84 8.22
CA TYR A 43 -0.83 5.41 9.54
C TYR A 43 -0.27 6.33 10.60
N ASP A 44 -0.97 6.39 11.72
CA ASP A 44 -0.50 7.02 12.94
C ASP A 44 0.60 6.12 13.49
N ALA A 45 1.80 6.65 13.71
CA ALA A 45 2.93 5.81 14.09
C ALA A 45 2.77 5.18 15.48
N THR A 46 1.94 5.75 16.34
CA THR A 46 1.73 5.28 17.72
C THR A 46 0.62 4.25 17.77
N THR A 47 -0.53 4.56 17.19
CA THR A 47 -1.76 3.76 17.29
C THR A 47 -1.90 2.75 16.15
N ASN A 48 -1.11 2.88 15.07
CA ASN A 48 -1.24 2.12 13.82
C ASN A 48 -2.63 2.21 13.16
N VAL A 49 -3.42 3.24 13.50
CA VAL A 49 -4.69 3.54 12.83
C VAL A 49 -4.40 4.17 11.47
N LEU A 50 -5.16 3.78 10.44
CA LEU A 50 -5.10 4.39 9.11
C LEU A 50 -5.71 5.79 9.16
N LEU A 51 -5.08 6.78 8.52
CA LEU A 51 -5.55 8.17 8.47
C LEU A 51 -5.96 8.63 7.08
#